data_AF-A0A965CAL6-F1
#
_entry.id   AF-A0A965CAL6-F1
#
_cell.length_a   1.000
_cell.length_b   1.000
_cell.length_c   1.000
_cell.angle_alpha   90.00
_cell.angle_beta   90.00
_cell.angle_gamma   90.00
#
_symmetry.space_group_name_H-M   'P 1'
#
loop_
_entity.id
_entity.type
_entity.pdbx_description
1 polymer ?
#
loop_
_entity_poly.entity_id
_entity_poly.type
_entity_poly.pdbx_seq_one_letter_code
_entity_poly.pdbx_strand_id
1 'polypeptide(L)' 'MLEIIELAKQSDLMADGEMWFSPTYGNADVHITDLERFAKLVAEHEREACAKVANEYVNGLERNYSEIIADAIRARGQA' A
#
# COMPACT_ATOMS: atom_id res chain seq x y z
N MET A 1 -10.94 -3.04 3.42
CA MET A 1 -11.63 -2.21 2.42
C MET A 1 -11.60 -0.73 2.77
N LEU A 2 -12.00 -0.33 4.00
CA LEU A 2 -11.89 1.08 4.45
C LEU A 2 -10.46 1.63 4.39
N GLU A 3 -9.45 0.81 4.72
CA GLU A 3 -8.04 1.23 4.65
C GLU A 3 -7.58 1.52 3.22
N ILE A 4 -7.98 0.71 2.23
CA ILE A 4 -7.64 0.93 0.82
C ILE A 4 -8.28 2.22 0.28
N ILE A 5 -9.49 2.56 0.72
CA ILE A 5 -10.15 3.83 0.37
C ILE A 5 -9.37 5.02 0.93
N GLU A 6 -8.78 4.88 2.12
CA GLU A 6 -7.96 5.93 2.71
C GLU A 6 -6.62 6.10 1.95
N LEU A 7 -6.01 5.00 1.48
CA LEU A 7 -4.84 5.06 0.60
C LEU A 7 -5.14 5.76 -0.72
N ALA A 8 -6.36 5.61 -1.27
CA ALA A 8 -6.78 6.36 -2.46
C ALA A 8 -6.80 7.87 -2.20
N LYS A 9 -7.34 8.30 -1.06
CA LYS A 9 -7.31 9.73 -0.68
C LYS A 9 -5.89 10.26 -0.51
N GLN A 10 -4.99 9.46 0.06
CA GLN A 10 -3.58 9.82 0.21
C GLN A 10 -2.83 9.93 -1.13
N SER A 11 -3.37 9.33 -2.21
CA SER A 11 -2.87 9.49 -3.57
C SER A 11 -3.50 10.65 -4.35
N ASP A 12 -4.13 11.60 -3.65
CA ASP A 12 -4.86 12.75 -4.19
C ASP A 12 -6.17 12.42 -4.94
N LEU A 13 -6.67 11.19 -4.82
CA LEU A 13 -8.00 10.85 -5.35
C LEU A 13 -9.08 11.37 -4.39
N MET A 14 -10.04 12.11 -4.93
CA MET A 14 -11.20 12.57 -4.18
C MET A 14 -12.43 11.73 -4.54
N ALA A 15 -13.31 11.53 -3.55
CA ALA A 15 -14.57 10.81 -3.73
C ALA A 15 -15.75 11.76 -3.59
N ASP A 16 -16.72 11.63 -4.48
CA ASP A 16 -18.04 12.26 -4.41
C ASP A 16 -19.09 11.20 -4.74
N GLY A 17 -19.80 10.75 -3.71
CA GLY A 17 -20.64 9.55 -3.79
C GLY A 17 -19.81 8.32 -4.16
N GLU A 18 -20.15 7.68 -5.28
CA GLU A 18 -19.46 6.51 -5.83
C GLU A 18 -18.38 6.87 -6.88
N MET A 19 -18.22 8.15 -7.20
CA MET A 19 -17.29 8.64 -8.22
C MET A 19 -15.95 9.02 -7.61
N TRP A 20 -14.88 8.76 -8.35
CA TRP A 20 -13.51 9.17 -8.02
C TRP A 20 -12.98 10.13 -9.07
N PHE A 21 -12.26 11.17 -8.64
CA PHE A 21 -11.73 12.19 -9.53
C PHE A 21 -10.37 12.70 -9.05
N SER A 22 -9.60 13.24 -9.99
CA SER A 22 -8.39 13.98 -9.69
C SER A 22 -8.70 15.47 -9.56
N PRO A 23 -8.47 16.10 -8.41
CA PRO A 23 -8.67 17.55 -8.24
C PRO A 23 -7.62 18.37 -9.00
N THR A 24 -6.51 17.74 -9.40
CA THR A 24 -5.34 18.39 -9.99
C THR A 24 -5.54 18.73 -11.47
N TYR A 25 -6.42 18.00 -12.14
CA TYR A 25 -6.68 18.17 -13.57
C TYR A 25 -8.10 18.67 -13.75
N GLY A 26 -8.31 19.68 -14.60
CA GLY A 26 -9.58 20.40 -14.73
C GLY A 26 -10.78 19.58 -15.24
N ASN A 27 -10.59 18.27 -15.44
CA ASN A 27 -11.61 17.32 -15.88
C ASN A 27 -11.83 16.36 -14.71
N ALA A 28 -13.07 15.93 -14.46
CA ALA A 28 -13.39 14.93 -13.42
C ALA A 28 -12.84 13.51 -13.71
N ASP A 29 -11.78 13.41 -14.51
CA ASP A 29 -11.09 12.18 -14.85
C ASP A 29 -10.00 11.87 -13.83
N VAL A 30 -9.78 10.57 -13.60
CA VAL A 30 -8.63 10.10 -12.82
C VAL A 30 -7.42 10.02 -13.74
N HIS A 31 -6.34 10.71 -13.37
CA HIS A 31 -5.10 10.66 -14.14
C HIS A 31 -4.26 9.43 -13.76
N ILE A 32 -3.52 8.91 -14.74
CA ILE A 32 -2.64 7.74 -14.54
C ILE A 32 -1.63 7.96 -13.41
N THR A 33 -1.14 9.19 -13.24
CA THR A 33 -0.21 9.55 -12.18
C THR A 33 -0.80 9.38 -10.78
N ASP A 34 -2.11 9.59 -10.63
CA ASP A 34 -2.80 9.41 -9.34
C ASP A 34 -2.99 7.93 -9.06
N LEU A 35 -3.32 7.14 -10.09
CA LEU A 35 -3.37 5.67 -10.00
C LEU A 35 -2.00 5.07 -9.69
N GLU A 36 -0.92 5.60 -10.26
CA GLU A 36 0.45 5.17 -9.94
C GLU A 36 0.79 5.45 -8.47
N ARG A 37 0.44 6.64 -7.94
CA ARG A 37 0.61 6.96 -6.51
C ARG A 37 -0.24 6.03 -5.64
N PHE A 38 -1.49 5.80 -6.01
CA PHE A 38 -2.38 4.89 -5.29
C PHE A 38 -1.83 3.46 -5.26
N ALA A 39 -1.45 2.93 -6.43
CA ALA A 39 -0.90 1.59 -6.57
C ALA A 39 0.39 1.41 -5.76
N LYS A 40 1.23 2.45 -5.71
CA LYS A 40 2.43 2.46 -4.85
C LYS A 40 2.07 2.34 -3.37
N LEU A 41 1.10 3.12 -2.90
CA LEU A 41 0.63 3.07 -1.51
C LEU A 41 0.02 1.72 -1.15
N VAL A 42 -0.81 1.14 -2.03
CA VAL A 42 -1.37 -0.21 -1.84
C VAL A 42 -0.25 -1.25 -1.79
N ALA A 43 0.71 -1.19 -2.70
CA ALA A 43 1.83 -2.13 -2.72
C ALA A 43 2.71 -2.00 -1.45
N GLU A 44 2.92 -0.80 -0.94
CA GLU A 44 3.61 -0.56 0.34
C GLU A 44 2.83 -1.13 1.52
N HIS A 45 1.52 -0.87 1.58
CA HIS A 45 0.63 -1.38 2.63
C HIS A 45 0.60 -2.92 2.67
N GLU A 46 0.38 -3.57 1.52
CA GLU A 46 0.33 -5.03 1.42
C GLU A 46 1.69 -5.67 1.74
N ARG A 47 2.80 -5.08 1.29
CA ARG A 47 4.15 -5.56 1.66
C ARG A 47 4.36 -5.52 3.16
N GLU A 48 3.98 -4.44 3.83
CA GLU A 48 4.12 -4.34 5.28
C GLU A 48 3.20 -5.31 6.01
N ALA A 49 1.97 -5.52 5.54
CA ALA A 49 1.07 -6.53 6.07
C ALA A 49 1.68 -7.93 5.97
N CYS A 50 2.24 -8.30 4.82
CA CYS A 50 2.95 -9.57 4.64
C CYS A 50 4.18 -9.70 5.56
N ALA A 51 4.98 -8.63 5.71
CA ALA A 51 6.15 -8.64 6.58
C ALA A 51 5.76 -8.82 8.06
N LYS A 52 4.62 -8.25 8.49
CA LYS A 52 4.09 -8.43 9.85
C LYS A 52 3.68 -9.88 10.14
N VAL A 53 3.08 -10.58 9.17
CA VAL A 53 2.77 -12.01 9.32
C VAL A 53 4.04 -12.81 9.61
N ALA A 54 5.15 -12.53 8.91
CA ALA A 54 6.42 -13.19 9.22
C ALA A 54 6.89 -12.87 10.64
N ASN A 55 6.79 -11.60 11.07
CA ASN A 55 7.16 -11.17 12.42
C ASN A 55 6.35 -11.81 13.55
N GLU A 56 5.13 -12.32 13.31
CA GLU A 56 4.35 -13.03 14.33
C GLU A 56 5.07 -14.29 14.85
N TYR A 57 5.97 -14.86 14.05
CA TYR A 57 6.76 -16.05 14.38
C TYR A 57 8.11 -15.74 15.05
N VAL A 58 8.41 -14.47 15.34
CA VAL A 58 9.70 -14.02 15.92
C VAL A 58 9.98 -14.62 17.31
N ASN A 59 8.95 -15.08 18.02
CA ASN A 59 9.11 -15.71 19.34
C ASN A 59 9.07 -17.25 19.28
N GLY A 60 8.99 -17.83 18.07
CA GLY A 60 8.96 -19.28 17.83
C GLY A 60 10.33 -19.90 17.57
N LEU A 61 10.35 -21.19 17.27
CA LEU A 61 11.56 -21.93 16.90
C LEU A 61 12.16 -21.43 15.57
N GLU A 62 11.33 -20.76 14.77
CA GLU A 62 11.61 -20.25 13.43
C GLU A 62 12.12 -18.80 13.43
N ARG A 63 12.37 -18.19 14.61
CA ARG A 63 12.72 -16.77 14.78
C ARG A 63 13.71 -16.22 13.74
N ASN A 64 14.81 -16.94 13.53
CA ASN A 64 15.86 -16.50 12.62
C ASN A 64 15.35 -16.38 11.18
N TYR A 65 14.46 -17.28 10.75
CA TYR A 65 13.87 -17.24 9.42
C TYR A 65 12.76 -16.18 9.31
N SER A 66 11.96 -15.97 10.37
CA SER A 66 10.92 -14.95 10.35
C SER A 66 11.46 -13.54 10.14
N GLU A 67 12.54 -13.18 10.84
CA GLU A 67 13.17 -11.85 10.71
C GLU A 67 13.73 -11.66 9.30
N ILE A 68 14.45 -12.66 8.77
CA ILE A 68 15.01 -12.65 7.40
C ILE A 68 13.92 -12.50 6.34
N ILE A 69 12.80 -13.22 6.48
CA ILE A 69 11.69 -13.16 5.53
C ILE A 69 11.03 -11.78 5.57
N ALA A 70 10.77 -11.23 6.76
CA ALA A 70 10.17 -9.91 6.89
C ALA A 70 11.03 -8.82 6.24
N ASP A 71 12.34 -8.85 6.48
CA ASP A 71 13.30 -7.91 5.89
C ASP A 71 13.37 -8.05 4.37
N ALA A 72 13.41 -9.28 3.86
CA ALA A 72 13.39 -9.54 2.42
C ALA A 72 12.11 -9.03 1.74
N ILE A 73 10.95 -9.11 2.41
CA ILE A 73 9.69 -8.57 1.89
C ILE A 73 9.74 -7.04 1.83
N ARG A 74 10.23 -6.37 2.89
CA ARG A 74 10.37 -4.90 2.92
C ARG A 74 11.35 -4.38 1.88
N ALA A 75 12.47 -5.09 1.68
CA ALA A 75 13.49 -4.73 0.70
C ALA A 75 12.97 -4.70 -0.76
N ARG A 76 11.93 -5.48 -1.09
CA ARG A 76 11.30 -5.43 -2.43
C ARG A 76 10.72 -4.06 -2.80
N GLY A 77 10.43 -3.22 -1.80
CA GLY A 77 9.92 -1.87 -2.01
C GLY A 77 10.99 -0.81 -2.27
N GLN A 78 12.28 -1.16 -2.25
CA GLN A 78 13.42 -0.24 -2.39
C GLN A 78 14.22 -0.41 -3.69
N ALA A 79 13.76 -1.28 -4.60
CA ALA A 79 14.38 -1.52 -5.89
C ALA A 79 13.99 -0.46 -6.94
#